data_AF-A0A7S2G3D0-F1
#
_entry.id   AF-A0A7S2G3D0-F1
#
_cell.length_a   1.000
_cell.length_b   1.000
_cell.length_c   1.000
_cell.angle_alpha   90.00
_cell.angle_beta   90.00
_cell.angle_gamma   90.00
#
_symmetry.space_group_name_H-M   'P 1'
#
loop_
_entity.id
_entity.type
_entity.pdbx_description
1 polymer ?
#
loop_
_entity_poly.entity_id
_entity_poly.type
_entity_poly.pdbx_seq_one_letter_code
_entity_poly.pdbx_strand_id
1 'polypeptide(L)'
;AERRPLYGVQSDDLSVPTLGWQAFTAPEPLPIIRYYSQASAARVFKEKGNKAFQARDWTGAEEWYTKALGCKMDPVEYAEPYGMLMSNRAEVRLRMNNFEGASE
;
A
#
# COMPACT_ATOMS: atom_id res chain seq x y z
N ALA A 1 -4.11 20.37 -16.98
CA ALA A 1 -3.34 21.02 -15.88
C ALA A 1 -3.81 20.42 -14.57
N GLU A 2 -3.03 19.52 -13.97
CA GLU A 2 -3.33 18.87 -12.69
C GLU A 2 -3.34 19.92 -11.56
N ARG A 3 -4.51 20.32 -11.08
CA ARG A 3 -4.64 21.17 -9.90
C ARG A 3 -4.48 20.30 -8.65
N ARG A 4 -3.25 20.14 -8.20
CA ARG A 4 -2.96 19.58 -6.87
C ARG A 4 -3.42 20.61 -5.83
N PRO A 5 -4.20 20.23 -4.80
CA PRO A 5 -4.59 21.15 -3.75
C PRO A 5 -3.36 21.65 -3.00
N LEU A 6 -3.25 22.98 -2.86
CA LEU A 6 -2.22 23.65 -2.09
C LEU A 6 -2.69 23.66 -0.62
N TYR A 7 -1.98 22.95 0.26
CA TYR A 7 -2.29 22.96 1.69
C TYR A 7 -1.44 24.02 2.39
N GLY A 8 -2.09 24.99 3.04
CA GLY A 8 -1.43 25.98 3.89
C GLY A 8 -1.37 25.51 5.34
N VAL A 9 -0.25 25.76 6.02
CA VAL A 9 -0.12 25.59 7.48
C VAL A 9 -0.58 26.91 8.14
N GLN A 10 -1.49 26.83 9.09
CA GLN A 10 -1.95 27.99 9.86
C GLN A 10 -0.82 28.43 10.79
N SER A 11 -0.34 29.66 10.64
CA SER A 11 0.60 30.31 11.55
C SER A 11 -0.13 31.35 12.40
N ASP A 12 0.24 31.47 13.67
CA ASP A 12 -0.42 32.37 14.65
C ASP A 12 -0.38 33.86 14.26
N ASP A 13 0.54 34.24 13.36
CA ASP A 13 0.76 35.63 12.94
C ASP A 13 -0.18 36.12 11.81
N LEU A 14 -1.05 35.26 11.26
CA LEU A 14 -1.93 35.63 10.15
C LEU A 14 -3.40 35.40 10.52
N SER A 15 -4.16 36.48 10.68
CA SER A 15 -5.62 36.40 10.75
C SER A 15 -6.16 35.80 9.45
N VAL A 16 -6.95 34.73 9.55
CA VAL A 16 -7.57 34.12 8.38
C VAL A 16 -8.40 35.15 7.61
N PRO A 17 -8.27 35.24 6.27
CA PRO A 17 -9.02 36.23 5.49
C PRO A 17 -10.51 35.95 5.60
N THR A 18 -11.30 37.00 5.87
CA THR A 18 -12.75 36.98 6.14
C THR A 18 -13.62 36.55 4.95
N LEU A 19 -13.01 36.16 3.82
CA LEU A 19 -13.70 35.86 2.57
C LEU A 19 -13.98 34.36 2.40
N GLY A 20 -15.09 33.89 2.98
CA GLY A 20 -15.77 32.67 2.52
C GLY A 20 -15.04 31.34 2.74
N TRP A 21 -13.96 31.31 3.51
CA TRP A 21 -13.30 30.07 3.91
C TRP A 21 -14.18 29.33 4.92
N GLN A 22 -14.86 28.27 4.47
CA GLN A 22 -15.47 27.32 5.38
C GLN A 22 -14.36 26.46 5.99
N ALA A 23 -14.11 26.63 7.29
CA ALA A 23 -13.32 25.67 8.04
C ALA A 23 -14.02 24.31 7.92
N PHE A 24 -13.29 23.28 7.50
CA PHE A 24 -13.82 21.92 7.42
C PHE A 24 -13.99 21.40 8.84
N THR A 25 -15.15 21.68 9.45
CA THR A 25 -15.55 21.13 10.74
C THR A 25 -15.97 19.68 10.52
N ALA A 26 -15.00 18.79 10.29
CA ALA A 26 -15.27 17.37 10.34
C ALA A 26 -15.65 17.01 11.80
N PRO A 27 -16.73 16.25 12.04
CA PRO A 27 -16.92 15.66 13.36
C PRO A 27 -15.72 14.77 13.66
N GLU A 28 -15.13 14.93 14.85
CA GLU A 28 -14.09 14.03 15.36
C GLU A 28 -14.58 12.58 15.24
N PRO A 29 -13.72 11.60 14.88
CA PRO A 29 -12.28 11.60 15.08
C PRO A 29 -11.47 12.14 13.90
N LEU A 30 -10.39 12.84 14.24
CA LEU A 30 -9.37 13.27 13.28
C LEU A 30 -8.92 12.07 12.41
N PRO A 31 -8.82 12.24 11.08
CA PRO A 31 -8.28 11.19 10.23
C PRO A 31 -6.83 10.92 10.65
N ILE A 32 -6.55 9.72 11.12
CA ILE A 32 -5.18 9.31 11.45
C ILE A 32 -4.43 9.11 10.13
N ILE A 33 -3.66 10.11 9.73
CA ILE A 33 -2.74 10.01 8.59
C ILE A 33 -1.60 9.09 9.02
N ARG A 34 -1.72 7.79 8.68
CA ARG A 34 -0.65 6.82 8.92
C ARG A 34 0.43 7.01 7.87
N TYR A 35 1.55 7.60 8.25
CA TYR A 35 2.76 7.57 7.44
C TYR A 35 3.32 6.16 7.48
N TYR A 36 3.07 5.38 6.42
CA TYR A 36 3.71 4.09 6.26
C TYR A 36 5.11 4.33 5.69
N SER A 37 6.15 3.89 6.41
CA SER A 37 7.46 3.66 5.78
C SER A 37 7.29 2.66 4.62
N GLN A 38 8.14 2.73 3.60
CA GLN A 38 8.11 1.81 2.47
C GLN A 38 8.09 0.33 2.92
N ALA A 39 8.90 0.00 3.94
CA ALA A 39 8.93 -1.32 4.55
C ALA A 39 7.60 -1.70 5.26
N SER A 40 6.96 -0.75 5.94
CA SER A 40 5.66 -1.02 6.58
C SER A 40 4.52 -1.18 5.57
N ALA A 41 4.51 -0.40 4.48
CA ALA A 41 3.57 -0.54 3.38
C ALA A 41 3.73 -1.91 2.69
N ALA A 42 4.97 -2.29 2.39
CA ALA A 42 5.34 -3.59 1.87
C ALA A 42 4.82 -4.75 2.74
N ARG A 43 4.97 -4.64 4.06
CA ARG A 43 4.48 -5.65 5.01
C ARG A 43 2.96 -5.80 4.94
N VAL A 44 2.21 -4.70 4.88
CA VAL A 44 0.74 -4.73 4.75
C VAL A 44 0.32 -5.42 3.45
N PHE A 45 1.00 -5.14 2.33
CA PHE A 45 0.71 -5.82 1.07
C PHE A 45 1.09 -7.29 1.11
N LYS A 46 2.20 -7.66 1.77
CA LYS A 46 2.57 -9.07 2.01
C LYS A 46 1.46 -9.81 2.75
N GLU A 47 0.93 -9.23 3.83
CA GLU A 47 -0.15 -9.86 4.61
C GLU A 47 -1.43 -10.04 3.79
N LYS A 48 -1.76 -9.09 2.92
CA LYS A 48 -2.88 -9.24 1.97
C LYS A 48 -2.62 -10.36 0.96
N GLY A 49 -1.40 -10.46 0.43
CA GLY A 49 -0.98 -11.56 -0.44
C GLY A 49 -1.07 -12.91 0.25
N ASN A 50 -0.64 -13.00 1.52
CA ASN A 50 -0.76 -14.23 2.32
C ASN A 50 -2.22 -14.63 2.54
N LYS A 51 -3.14 -13.67 2.76
CA LYS A 51 -4.57 -13.96 2.89
C LYS A 51 -5.17 -14.48 1.58
N ALA A 52 -4.83 -13.86 0.45
CA ALA A 52 -5.25 -14.34 -0.88
C ALA A 52 -4.69 -15.74 -1.17
N PHE A 53 -3.42 -15.97 -0.80
CA PHE A 53 -2.78 -17.29 -0.90
C PHE A 53 -3.54 -18.36 -0.11
N GLN A 54 -3.91 -18.07 1.14
CA GLN A 54 -4.70 -18.98 1.98
C GLN A 54 -6.10 -19.24 1.40
N ALA A 55 -6.69 -18.25 0.74
CA ALA A 55 -7.97 -18.38 0.05
C ALA A 55 -7.88 -19.14 -1.30
N ARG A 56 -6.69 -19.61 -1.70
CA ARG A 56 -6.39 -20.18 -3.02
C ARG A 56 -6.68 -19.23 -4.19
N ASP A 57 -6.75 -17.93 -3.91
CA ASP A 57 -6.81 -16.88 -4.90
C ASP A 57 -5.38 -16.53 -5.33
N TRP A 58 -4.84 -17.33 -6.26
CA TRP A 58 -3.45 -17.22 -6.69
C TRP A 58 -3.19 -15.95 -7.51
N THR A 59 -4.14 -15.57 -8.35
CA THR A 59 -4.06 -14.33 -9.14
C THR A 59 -4.08 -13.11 -8.23
N GLY A 60 -4.98 -13.06 -7.26
CA GLY A 60 -5.00 -12.00 -6.24
C GLY A 60 -3.72 -11.98 -5.40
N ALA A 61 -3.18 -13.15 -5.02
CA ALA A 61 -1.92 -13.23 -4.28
C ALA A 61 -0.74 -12.66 -5.07
N GLU A 62 -0.63 -12.96 -6.38
CA GLU A 62 0.43 -12.42 -7.24
C GLU A 62 0.35 -10.89 -7.33
N GLU A 63 -0.85 -10.34 -7.49
CA GLU A 63 -1.04 -8.89 -7.55
C GLU A 63 -0.59 -8.20 -6.26
N TRP A 64 -0.95 -8.75 -5.10
CA TRP A 64 -0.58 -8.18 -3.81
C TRP A 64 0.93 -8.25 -3.54
N TYR A 65 1.60 -9.36 -3.90
CA TYR A 65 3.05 -9.44 -3.79
C TYR A 65 3.75 -8.49 -4.78
N THR A 66 3.20 -8.30 -5.97
CA THR A 66 3.72 -7.33 -6.95
C THR A 66 3.56 -5.90 -6.45
N LYS A 67 2.43 -5.56 -5.83
CA LYS A 67 2.22 -4.26 -5.16
C LYS A 67 3.19 -4.06 -3.99
N ALA A 68 3.49 -5.12 -3.23
CA ALA A 68 4.51 -5.07 -2.18
C ALA A 68 5.87 -4.70 -2.78
N LEU A 69 6.33 -5.40 -3.81
CA LEU A 69 7.59 -5.11 -4.50
C LEU A 69 7.63 -3.69 -5.12
N GLY A 70 6.48 -3.16 -5.54
CA GLY A 70 6.33 -1.78 -6.03
C GLY A 70 6.57 -0.69 -4.97
N CYS A 71 6.66 -1.02 -3.68
CA CYS A 71 6.92 -0.06 -2.61
C CYS A 71 8.36 0.51 -2.62
N LYS A 72 9.21 0.07 -3.56
CA LYS A 72 10.61 0.51 -3.71
C LYS A 72 11.41 0.40 -2.40
N MET A 73 11.27 -0.74 -1.71
CA MET A 73 12.14 -1.07 -0.59
C MET A 73 13.55 -1.26 -1.11
N ASP A 74 14.52 -0.69 -0.41
CA ASP A 74 15.93 -0.85 -0.79
C ASP A 74 16.34 -2.32 -0.60
N PRO A 75 16.75 -3.03 -1.67
CA PRO A 75 17.03 -4.46 -1.58
C PRO A 75 18.26 -4.78 -0.72
N VAL A 76 19.13 -3.79 -0.47
CA VAL A 76 20.31 -3.94 0.39
C VAL A 76 19.94 -3.78 1.87
N GLU A 77 19.14 -2.78 2.20
CA GLU A 77 18.69 -2.53 3.58
C GLU A 77 17.64 -3.56 4.04
N TYR A 78 16.81 -4.03 3.11
CA TYR A 78 15.67 -4.92 3.37
C TYR A 78 15.78 -6.26 2.61
N ALA A 79 16.97 -6.86 2.58
CA ALA A 79 17.23 -8.10 1.85
C ALA A 79 16.32 -9.27 2.25
N GLU A 80 16.13 -9.49 3.56
CA GLU A 80 15.30 -10.57 4.11
C GLU A 80 13.81 -10.47 3.69
N PRO A 81 13.07 -9.37 3.96
CA PRO A 81 11.67 -9.26 3.55
C PRO A 81 11.50 -9.21 2.03
N TYR A 82 12.48 -8.68 1.30
CA TYR A 82 12.49 -8.68 -0.16
C TYR A 82 12.63 -10.11 -0.71
N GLY A 83 13.55 -10.90 -0.15
CA GLY A 83 13.72 -12.32 -0.48
C GLY A 83 12.45 -13.13 -0.23
N MET A 84 11.82 -12.96 0.93
CA MET A 84 10.56 -13.63 1.28
C MET A 84 9.43 -13.31 0.29
N LEU A 85 9.30 -12.05 -0.14
CA LEU A 85 8.31 -11.65 -1.14
C LEU A 85 8.56 -12.31 -2.51
N MET A 86 9.82 -12.40 -2.93
CA MET A 86 10.19 -13.09 -4.16
C MET A 86 9.87 -14.58 -4.09
N SER A 87 10.22 -15.24 -2.98
CA SER A 87 9.89 -16.66 -2.74
C SER A 87 8.38 -16.90 -2.75
N ASN A 88 7.60 -16.11 -2.01
CA ASN A 88 6.14 -16.26 -1.96
C ASN A 88 5.49 -16.04 -3.33
N ARG A 89 5.96 -15.06 -4.11
CA ARG A 89 5.47 -14.82 -5.47
C ARG A 89 5.86 -15.94 -6.43
N ALA A 90 7.07 -16.48 -6.31
CA ALA A 90 7.50 -17.63 -7.11
C ALA A 90 6.64 -18.87 -6.82
N GLU A 91 6.33 -19.12 -5.55
CA GLU A 91 5.44 -20.21 -5.14
C GLU A 91 4.03 -20.03 -5.74
N VAL A 92 3.47 -18.83 -5.68
CA VAL A 92 2.18 -18.51 -6.33
C VAL A 92 2.22 -18.78 -7.83
N ARG A 93 3.28 -18.39 -8.53
CA ARG A 93 3.45 -18.67 -9.97
C ARG A 93 3.53 -20.14 -10.29
N LEU A 94 4.24 -20.92 -9.47
CA LEU A 94 4.28 -22.37 -9.60
C LEU A 94 2.90 -22.98 -9.38
N ARG A 95 2.15 -22.49 -8.39
CA ARG A 95 0.76 -22.90 -8.16
C ARG A 95 -0.11 -22.61 -9.38
N MET A 96 -0.08 -21.38 -9.91
CA MET A 96 -0.86 -21.01 -11.11
C MET A 96 -0.56 -21.87 -12.33
N ASN A 97 0.71 -22.13 -12.65
CA ASN A 97 1.10 -23.01 -13.76
C ASN A 97 0.69 -24.48 -13.53
N ASN A 98 0.48 -24.90 -12.28
CA ASN A 98 -0.01 -26.24 -11.96
C ASN A 98 -1.56 -26.34 -11.96
N PHE A 99 -2.30 -25.22 -12.00
CA PHE A 99 -3.77 -25.24 -12.09
C PHE A 99 -4.30 -25.25 -13.52
N GLU A 100 -3.46 -24.92 -14.51
CA GLU A 100 -3.82 -25.03 -15.93
C GLU A 100 -4.05 -26.50 -16.36
N GLY A 101 -3.41 -27.46 -15.67
CA GLY A 101 -3.68 -28.90 -15.82
C GLY A 101 -4.71 -29.49 -14.85
N ALA A 102 -5.37 -28.68 -14.02
CA ALA A 102 -6.36 -29.16 -13.04
C ALA A 102 -7.82 -28.98 -13.51
N SER A 103 -8.03 -28.44 -14.72
CA SER A 103 -9.35 -28.21 -15.32
C SER A 103 -9.69 -29.16 -16.48
N GLU A 104 -8.91 -30.22 -16.71
CA GLU A 104 -9.20 -31.31 -17.65
C GLU A 104 -9.57 -32.62 -16.95
#